data_AF-A0A376WC58-F1
#
_entry.id   AF-A0A376WC58-F1
#
_cell.length_a   1.000
_cell.length_b   1.000
_cell.length_c   1.000
_cell.angle_alpha   90.00
_cell.angle_beta   90.00
_cell.angle_gamma   90.00
#
_symmetry.space_group_name_H-M   'P 1'
#
loop_
_entity.id
_entity.type
_entity.pdbx_description
1 polymer ?
#
loop_
_entity_poly.entity_id
_entity_poly.type
_entity_poly.pdbx_seq_one_letter_code
_entity_poly.pdbx_strand_id
1 'polypeptide(L)'
;MKLSRISAINWNKISDDKDLEVWNRLTSNFWLPEKVPLSNDIPAWQTLSVVEQQLTMRVFTGLTLLDTLQNVIGAPSLMPDALTPHEEAVLSNISFMEAVHARSYSSIFSTLCQTKDVDAAYAWSEENAPLQRKAQIIQQHYRGDDPLKKKIASVFLESFLFYSGFWLPMYFSSRGKLTNTADLIRLIIRDEAVHGYYIGYKYQKNLEKISQARREELKSFAFDLLLELYDNELQYTDELYAETPWSDDVKAFLCYNANKALMNLGYEPLFSRRNGGSESGNLRRAFAECR
;
A
#
# COMPACT_ATOMS: atom_id res chain seq x y z
N MET A 1 3.84 -32.02 -15.46
CA MET A 1 4.20 -31.37 -14.20
C MET A 1 5.43 -32.10 -13.63
N LYS A 2 6.64 -31.57 -13.78
CA LYS A 2 7.81 -32.15 -13.10
C LYS A 2 7.75 -31.69 -11.65
N LEU A 3 7.54 -32.61 -10.72
CA LEU A 3 7.71 -32.34 -9.29
C LEU A 3 9.17 -31.92 -9.09
N SER A 4 9.43 -30.62 -8.91
CA SER A 4 10.74 -30.14 -8.49
C SER A 4 11.02 -30.68 -7.09
N ARG A 5 12.19 -31.29 -6.89
CA ARG A 5 12.60 -31.79 -5.58
C ARG A 5 12.65 -30.64 -4.58
N ILE A 6 11.76 -30.66 -3.59
CA ILE A 6 11.83 -29.75 -2.43
C ILE A 6 13.11 -30.06 -1.65
N SER A 7 13.84 -29.02 -1.25
CA SER A 7 15.09 -29.10 -0.47
C SER A 7 14.94 -28.33 0.83
N ALA A 8 15.60 -28.79 1.90
CA ALA A 8 15.59 -28.07 3.17
C ALA A 8 16.32 -26.73 3.02
N ILE A 9 15.69 -25.65 3.49
CA ILE A 9 16.29 -24.32 3.53
C ILE A 9 17.47 -24.29 4.52
N ASN A 10 18.56 -23.62 4.17
CA ASN A 10 19.73 -23.46 5.03
C ASN A 10 20.03 -21.98 5.23
N TRP A 11 19.64 -21.44 6.39
CA TRP A 11 19.89 -20.05 6.78
C TRP A 11 21.37 -19.74 7.09
N ASN A 12 22.25 -20.74 7.11
CA ASN A 12 23.70 -20.56 7.18
C ASN A 12 24.36 -20.51 5.79
N LYS A 13 23.57 -20.61 4.71
CA LYS A 13 24.03 -20.50 3.31
C LYS A 13 23.10 -19.55 2.56
N ILE A 14 23.27 -18.25 2.83
CA ILE A 14 22.50 -17.18 2.22
C ILE A 14 23.01 -16.89 0.80
N SER A 15 22.09 -16.72 -0.14
CA SER A 15 22.42 -16.38 -1.54
C SER A 15 22.34 -14.87 -1.82
N ASP A 16 21.56 -14.16 -1.01
CA ASP A 16 21.35 -12.71 -1.09
C ASP A 16 21.18 -12.17 0.33
N ASP A 17 22.13 -11.35 0.79
CA ASP A 17 22.17 -10.84 2.16
C ASP A 17 20.91 -10.05 2.53
N LYS A 18 20.20 -9.48 1.54
CA LYS A 18 18.94 -8.77 1.76
C LYS A 18 17.82 -9.66 2.28
N ASP A 19 17.85 -10.96 1.97
CA ASP A 19 16.84 -11.89 2.49
C ASP A 19 16.93 -12.00 4.02
N LEU A 20 18.15 -12.13 4.55
CA LEU A 20 18.38 -12.21 6.00
C LEU A 20 18.16 -10.86 6.69
N GLU A 21 18.61 -9.76 6.08
CA GLU A 21 18.38 -8.41 6.62
C GLU A 21 16.88 -8.12 6.78
N VAL A 22 16.11 -8.36 5.72
CA VAL A 22 14.67 -8.07 5.70
C VAL A 22 13.91 -9.05 6.60
N TRP A 23 14.27 -10.34 6.59
CA TRP A 23 13.71 -11.31 7.54
C TRP A 23 13.84 -10.82 8.99
N ASN A 24 15.05 -10.43 9.40
CA ASN A 24 15.30 -9.96 10.76
C ASN A 24 14.53 -8.67 11.07
N ARG A 25 14.47 -7.72 10.12
CA ARG A 25 13.74 -6.47 10.30
C ARG A 25 12.23 -6.69 10.45
N LEU A 26 11.60 -7.47 9.58
CA LEU A 26 10.16 -7.72 9.65
C LEU A 26 9.78 -8.52 10.90
N THR A 27 10.55 -9.58 11.22
CA THR A 27 10.24 -10.41 12.39
C THR A 27 10.48 -9.68 13.72
N SER A 28 11.51 -8.85 13.82
CA SER A 28 11.74 -8.01 15.02
C SER A 28 10.68 -6.91 15.19
N ASN A 29 10.06 -6.48 14.09
CA ASN A 29 8.99 -5.50 14.10
C ASN A 29 7.61 -6.08 14.47
N PHE A 30 7.47 -7.40 14.61
CA PHE A 30 6.19 -8.06 14.83
C PHE A 30 5.32 -7.39 15.91
N TRP A 31 4.07 -7.15 15.57
CA TRP A 31 3.09 -6.50 16.42
C TRP A 31 1.72 -7.14 16.26
N LEU A 32 0.84 -6.85 17.22
CA LEU A 32 -0.56 -7.23 17.21
C LEU A 32 -1.38 -6.03 17.69
N PRO A 33 -2.59 -5.79 17.16
CA PRO A 33 -3.39 -4.63 17.51
C PRO A 33 -3.76 -4.59 19.00
N GLU A 34 -3.85 -5.74 19.68
CA GLU A 34 -4.11 -5.84 21.12
C GLU A 34 -3.06 -5.13 22.00
N LYS A 35 -1.86 -4.88 21.46
CA LYS A 35 -0.79 -4.19 22.18
C LYS A 35 -0.95 -2.66 22.18
N VAL A 36 -1.89 -2.13 21.39
CA VAL A 36 -2.16 -0.69 21.31
C VAL A 36 -3.43 -0.36 22.10
N PRO A 37 -3.39 0.58 23.07
CA PRO A 37 -4.54 0.88 23.92
C PRO A 37 -5.55 1.80 23.22
N LEU A 38 -6.24 1.28 22.19
CA LEU A 38 -7.18 2.03 21.35
C LEU A 38 -8.35 2.66 22.14
N SER A 39 -8.72 2.10 23.29
CA SER A 39 -9.79 2.66 24.14
C SER A 39 -9.49 4.07 24.64
N ASN A 40 -8.22 4.46 24.71
CA ASN A 40 -7.80 5.82 25.07
C ASN A 40 -8.18 6.86 24.02
N ASP A 41 -8.54 6.44 22.80
CA ASP A 41 -8.98 7.34 21.73
C ASP A 41 -10.50 7.59 21.74
N ILE A 42 -11.28 6.87 22.57
CA ILE A 42 -12.74 7.05 22.68
C ILE A 42 -13.10 8.53 22.94
N PRO A 43 -12.47 9.25 23.89
CA PRO A 43 -12.81 10.66 24.11
C PRO A 43 -12.56 11.52 22.87
N ALA A 44 -11.43 11.32 22.17
CA ALA A 44 -11.12 12.07 20.95
C ALA A 44 -12.10 11.74 19.81
N TRP A 45 -12.47 10.47 19.66
CA TRP A 45 -13.47 10.01 18.69
C TRP A 45 -14.81 10.72 18.88
N GLN A 46 -15.27 10.89 20.12
CA GLN A 46 -16.53 11.59 20.43
C GLN A 46 -16.48 13.10 20.12
N THR A 47 -15.29 13.68 19.93
CA THR A 47 -15.14 15.10 19.50
C THR A 47 -15.17 15.29 17.99
N LEU A 48 -15.15 14.20 17.21
CA LEU A 48 -15.25 14.28 15.76
C LEU A 48 -16.69 14.55 15.34
N SER A 49 -16.85 15.33 14.28
CA SER A 49 -18.14 15.48 13.61
C SER A 49 -18.60 14.17 12.99
N VAL A 50 -19.90 14.07 12.69
CA VAL A 50 -20.47 12.88 12.02
C VAL A 50 -19.78 12.62 10.68
N VAL A 51 -19.45 13.67 9.93
CA VAL A 51 -18.72 13.59 8.65
C VAL A 51 -17.32 13.01 8.87
N GLU A 52 -16.57 13.50 9.86
CA GLU A 52 -15.22 12.99 10.17
C GLU A 52 -15.24 11.53 10.65
N GLN A 53 -16.23 11.14 11.46
CA GLN A 53 -16.39 9.74 11.88
C GLN A 53 -16.71 8.85 10.68
N GLN A 54 -17.65 9.24 9.83
CA GLN A 54 -18.01 8.50 8.62
C GLN A 54 -16.83 8.36 7.65
N LEU A 55 -16.10 9.46 7.40
CA LEU A 55 -14.88 9.46 6.59
C LEU A 55 -13.85 8.48 7.16
N THR A 56 -13.62 8.51 8.48
CA THR A 56 -12.66 7.61 9.14
C THR A 56 -13.02 6.15 8.93
N MET A 57 -14.31 5.79 9.09
CA MET A 57 -14.78 4.43 8.87
C MET A 57 -14.61 4.00 7.41
N ARG A 58 -14.98 4.86 6.45
CA ARG A 58 -14.84 4.58 5.00
C ARG A 58 -13.38 4.41 4.57
N VAL A 59 -12.48 5.27 5.09
CA VAL A 59 -11.03 5.15 4.89
C VAL A 59 -10.56 3.77 5.33
N PHE A 60 -10.87 3.36 6.56
CA PHE A 60 -10.40 2.09 7.10
C PHE A 60 -11.04 0.89 6.41
N THR A 61 -12.30 0.93 6.00
CA THR A 61 -12.89 -0.18 5.20
C THR A 61 -12.22 -0.31 3.83
N GLY A 62 -11.83 0.82 3.21
CA GLY A 62 -11.07 0.80 1.96
C GLY A 62 -9.68 0.19 2.13
N LEU A 63 -8.97 0.54 3.22
CA LEU A 63 -7.69 -0.08 3.54
C LEU A 63 -7.83 -1.58 3.87
N THR A 64 -8.86 -1.98 4.62
CA THR A 64 -9.16 -3.40 4.90
C THR A 64 -9.28 -4.23 3.62
N LEU A 65 -9.97 -3.71 2.60
CA LEU A 65 -10.09 -4.40 1.30
C LEU A 65 -8.70 -4.64 0.67
N LEU A 66 -7.85 -3.63 0.69
CA LEU A 66 -6.54 -3.69 0.02
C LEU A 66 -5.54 -4.58 0.77
N ASP A 67 -5.51 -4.52 2.10
CA ASP A 67 -4.72 -5.44 2.94
C ASP A 67 -5.22 -6.89 2.79
N THR A 68 -6.54 -7.09 2.67
CA THR A 68 -7.10 -8.42 2.38
C THR A 68 -6.67 -8.93 1.01
N LEU A 69 -6.66 -8.05 -0.01
CA LEU A 69 -6.15 -8.38 -1.34
C LEU A 69 -4.66 -8.77 -1.29
N GLN A 70 -3.83 -8.05 -0.54
CA GLN A 70 -2.42 -8.41 -0.34
C GLN A 70 -2.25 -9.77 0.31
N ASN A 71 -2.98 -10.01 1.41
CA ASN A 71 -2.90 -11.26 2.15
C ASN A 71 -3.28 -12.47 1.28
N VAL A 72 -4.42 -12.39 0.60
CA VAL A 72 -5.04 -13.54 -0.08
C VAL A 72 -4.47 -13.79 -1.47
N ILE A 73 -4.04 -12.72 -2.17
CA ILE A 73 -3.62 -12.80 -3.57
C ILE A 73 -2.23 -12.20 -3.77
N GLY A 74 -2.01 -10.96 -3.28
CA GLY A 74 -0.80 -10.18 -3.55
C GLY A 74 0.49 -10.92 -3.20
N ALA A 75 0.81 -11.00 -1.90
CA ALA A 75 2.02 -11.67 -1.42
C ALA A 75 2.14 -13.14 -1.89
N PRO A 76 1.07 -13.98 -1.84
CA PRO A 76 1.12 -15.34 -2.41
C PRO A 76 1.48 -15.39 -3.90
N SER A 77 1.02 -14.44 -4.71
CA SER A 77 1.29 -14.41 -6.15
C SER A 77 2.75 -14.10 -6.50
N LEU A 78 3.50 -13.54 -5.55
CA LEU A 78 4.92 -13.20 -5.69
C LEU A 78 5.84 -14.37 -5.35
N MET A 79 5.39 -15.33 -4.52
CA MET A 79 6.19 -16.46 -4.05
C MET A 79 6.75 -17.35 -5.17
N PRO A 80 5.98 -17.73 -6.21
CA PRO A 80 6.51 -18.55 -7.32
C PRO A 80 7.64 -17.88 -8.11
N ASP A 81 7.75 -16.55 -7.97
CA ASP A 81 8.69 -15.70 -8.70
C ASP A 81 9.87 -15.25 -7.81
N ALA A 82 10.06 -15.92 -6.67
CA ALA A 82 11.17 -15.68 -5.75
C ALA A 82 12.51 -16.15 -6.33
N LEU A 83 13.57 -15.41 -6.04
CA LEU A 83 14.93 -15.72 -6.51
C LEU A 83 15.67 -16.71 -5.61
N THR A 84 15.26 -16.79 -4.35
CA THR A 84 15.89 -17.64 -3.32
C THR A 84 14.79 -18.31 -2.48
N PRO A 85 15.07 -19.48 -1.87
CA PRO A 85 14.13 -20.07 -0.91
C PRO A 85 13.95 -19.20 0.34
N HIS A 86 14.93 -18.34 0.66
CA HIS A 86 14.85 -17.39 1.77
C HIS A 86 13.86 -16.26 1.48
N GLU A 87 13.76 -15.81 0.23
CA GLU A 87 12.76 -14.85 -0.22
C GLU A 87 11.32 -15.40 -0.08
N GLU A 88 11.08 -16.68 -0.39
CA GLU A 88 9.78 -17.32 -0.16
C GLU A 88 9.38 -17.30 1.33
N ALA A 89 10.35 -17.47 2.23
CA ALA A 89 10.11 -17.37 3.67
C ALA A 89 9.79 -15.92 4.09
N VAL A 90 10.51 -14.93 3.55
CA VAL A 90 10.20 -13.51 3.79
C VAL A 90 8.80 -13.16 3.28
N LEU A 91 8.44 -13.58 2.06
CA LEU A 91 7.10 -13.36 1.50
C LEU A 91 5.99 -14.03 2.30
N SER A 92 6.28 -15.16 2.94
CA SER A 92 5.33 -15.83 3.85
C SER A 92 5.09 -15.01 5.11
N ASN A 93 6.13 -14.36 5.65
CA ASN A 93 5.98 -13.43 6.77
C ASN A 93 5.20 -12.17 6.35
N ILE A 94 5.51 -11.59 5.18
CA ILE A 94 4.76 -10.47 4.60
C ILE A 94 3.27 -10.86 4.52
N SER A 95 2.93 -11.96 3.84
CA SER A 95 1.54 -12.42 3.71
C SER A 95 0.83 -12.54 5.07
N PHE A 96 1.49 -13.08 6.10
CA PHE A 96 0.92 -13.13 7.44
C PHE A 96 0.69 -11.73 8.05
N MET A 97 1.64 -10.80 7.89
CA MET A 97 1.49 -9.43 8.39
C MET A 97 0.36 -8.67 7.69
N GLU A 98 0.10 -8.91 6.40
CA GLU A 98 -1.07 -8.36 5.71
C GLU A 98 -2.39 -8.77 6.37
N ALA A 99 -2.48 -10.00 6.90
CA ALA A 99 -3.65 -10.41 7.68
C ALA A 99 -3.73 -9.69 9.03
N VAL A 100 -2.59 -9.39 9.65
CA VAL A 100 -2.53 -8.58 10.87
C VAL A 100 -2.98 -7.15 10.58
N HIS A 101 -2.58 -6.56 9.45
CA HIS A 101 -3.00 -5.23 8.99
C HIS A 101 -4.52 -5.19 8.80
N ALA A 102 -5.08 -6.09 7.98
CA ALA A 102 -6.51 -6.18 7.75
C ALA A 102 -7.31 -6.37 9.06
N ARG A 103 -6.83 -7.24 9.95
CA ARG A 103 -7.46 -7.48 11.26
C ARG A 103 -7.42 -6.24 12.16
N SER A 104 -6.37 -5.43 12.07
CA SER A 104 -6.17 -4.29 12.97
C SER A 104 -7.26 -3.21 12.81
N TYR A 105 -7.77 -3.00 11.60
CA TYR A 105 -8.91 -2.09 11.37
C TYR A 105 -10.18 -2.57 12.09
N SER A 106 -10.40 -3.89 12.14
CA SER A 106 -11.51 -4.45 12.91
C SER A 106 -11.36 -4.23 14.42
N SER A 107 -10.13 -4.20 14.94
CA SER A 107 -9.87 -3.80 16.34
C SER A 107 -10.15 -2.32 16.60
N ILE A 108 -9.92 -1.44 15.62
CA ILE A 108 -10.30 -0.03 15.68
C ILE A 108 -11.83 0.10 15.69
N PHE A 109 -12.51 -0.56 14.76
CA PHE A 109 -13.97 -0.54 14.67
C PHE A 109 -14.66 -1.02 15.95
N SER A 110 -14.22 -2.16 16.50
CA SER A 110 -14.82 -2.72 17.71
C SER A 110 -14.62 -1.86 18.95
N THR A 111 -13.62 -0.98 18.94
CA THR A 111 -13.30 -0.10 20.07
C THR A 111 -13.99 1.26 19.97
N LEU A 112 -14.03 1.86 18.77
CA LEU A 112 -14.44 3.25 18.59
C LEU A 112 -15.85 3.41 18.00
N CYS A 113 -16.30 2.47 17.16
CA CYS A 113 -17.42 2.67 16.26
C CYS A 113 -18.65 1.83 16.66
N GLN A 114 -19.84 2.24 16.19
CA GLN A 114 -21.04 1.41 16.29
C GLN A 114 -21.15 0.47 15.09
N THR A 115 -21.56 -0.78 15.31
CA THR A 115 -21.68 -1.80 14.25
C THR A 115 -22.50 -1.33 13.05
N LYS A 116 -23.63 -0.65 13.28
CA LYS A 116 -24.48 -0.13 12.19
C LYS A 116 -23.74 0.81 11.22
N ASP A 117 -22.81 1.62 11.73
CA ASP A 117 -22.11 2.63 10.95
C ASP A 117 -20.93 1.99 10.21
N VAL A 118 -20.31 0.99 10.84
CA VAL A 118 -19.27 0.14 10.25
C VAL A 118 -19.86 -0.69 9.10
N ASP A 119 -21.02 -1.32 9.29
CA ASP A 119 -21.72 -2.09 8.25
C ASP A 119 -22.06 -1.22 7.05
N ALA A 120 -22.50 0.02 7.28
CA ALA A 120 -22.75 0.99 6.22
C ALA A 120 -21.48 1.40 5.48
N ALA A 121 -20.34 1.54 6.18
CA ALA A 121 -19.04 1.82 5.55
C ALA A 121 -18.54 0.62 4.71
N TYR A 122 -18.75 -0.62 5.18
CA TYR A 122 -18.44 -1.82 4.40
C TYR A 122 -19.30 -1.90 3.13
N ALA A 123 -20.62 -1.74 3.25
CA ALA A 123 -21.51 -1.72 2.09
C ALA A 123 -21.11 -0.63 1.09
N TRP A 124 -20.77 0.58 1.58
CA TRP A 124 -20.24 1.64 0.74
C TRP A 124 -18.94 1.25 0.03
N SER A 125 -18.01 0.56 0.72
CA SER A 125 -16.73 0.15 0.12
C SER A 125 -16.89 -0.91 -0.98
N GLU A 126 -17.88 -1.79 -0.86
CA GLU A 126 -18.24 -2.78 -1.89
C GLU A 126 -18.84 -2.13 -3.14
N GLU A 127 -19.57 -1.01 -2.98
CA GLU A 127 -20.22 -0.29 -4.08
C GLU A 127 -19.37 0.88 -4.64
N ASN A 128 -18.30 1.28 -3.94
CA ASN A 128 -17.48 2.41 -4.34
C ASN A 128 -16.67 2.10 -5.62
N ALA A 129 -17.02 2.77 -6.71
CA ALA A 129 -16.47 2.45 -8.03
C ALA A 129 -14.95 2.64 -8.13
N PRO A 130 -14.33 3.76 -7.67
CA PRO A 130 -12.87 3.91 -7.70
C PRO A 130 -12.12 2.90 -6.82
N LEU A 131 -12.68 2.51 -5.66
CA LEU A 131 -12.09 1.50 -4.78
C LEU A 131 -12.13 0.10 -5.40
N GLN A 132 -13.27 -0.29 -5.98
CA GLN A 132 -13.36 -1.56 -6.69
C GLN A 132 -12.50 -1.57 -7.95
N ARG A 133 -12.41 -0.44 -8.66
CA ARG A 133 -11.55 -0.30 -9.85
C ARG A 133 -10.08 -0.46 -9.53
N LYS A 134 -9.54 0.19 -8.47
CA LYS A 134 -8.12 -0.03 -8.10
C LYS A 134 -7.86 -1.47 -7.68
N ALA A 135 -8.76 -2.09 -6.92
CA ALA A 135 -8.62 -3.49 -6.51
C ALA A 135 -8.61 -4.41 -7.72
N GLN A 136 -9.48 -4.17 -8.71
CA GLN A 136 -9.54 -4.90 -9.96
C GLN A 136 -8.25 -4.78 -10.79
N ILE A 137 -7.73 -3.55 -10.98
CA ILE A 137 -6.49 -3.31 -11.75
C ILE A 137 -5.33 -4.09 -11.13
N ILE A 138 -5.15 -3.96 -9.81
CA ILE A 138 -4.07 -4.64 -9.09
C ILE A 138 -4.24 -6.16 -9.15
N GLN A 139 -5.45 -6.66 -8.89
CA GLN A 139 -5.74 -8.08 -8.92
C GLN A 139 -5.50 -8.69 -10.32
N GLN A 140 -5.82 -7.96 -11.39
CA GLN A 140 -5.54 -8.39 -12.77
C GLN A 140 -4.04 -8.62 -12.97
N HIS A 141 -3.18 -7.76 -12.44
CA HIS A 141 -1.74 -7.94 -12.54
C HIS A 141 -1.23 -9.12 -11.70
N TYR A 142 -1.75 -9.32 -10.48
CA TYR A 142 -1.38 -10.50 -9.67
C TYR A 142 -1.77 -11.82 -10.32
N ARG A 143 -2.93 -11.87 -10.99
CA ARG A 143 -3.40 -13.05 -11.70
C ARG A 143 -2.75 -13.25 -13.07
N GLY A 144 -2.03 -12.25 -13.58
CA GLY A 144 -1.30 -12.34 -14.83
C GLY A 144 -0.01 -13.16 -14.73
N ASP A 145 0.52 -13.54 -15.89
CA ASP A 145 1.71 -14.40 -16.00
C ASP A 145 3.05 -13.63 -15.90
N ASP A 146 3.01 -12.30 -15.76
CA ASP A 146 4.19 -11.45 -15.84
C ASP A 146 4.74 -11.11 -14.43
N PRO A 147 5.81 -11.78 -13.97
CA PRO A 147 6.30 -11.68 -12.59
C PRO A 147 6.79 -10.27 -12.23
N LEU A 148 7.27 -9.52 -13.22
CA LEU A 148 7.79 -8.17 -13.03
C LEU A 148 6.65 -7.15 -12.88
N LYS A 149 5.56 -7.33 -13.61
CA LYS A 149 4.35 -6.49 -13.47
C LYS A 149 3.64 -6.71 -12.14
N LYS A 150 3.63 -7.94 -11.60
CA LYS A 150 3.12 -8.21 -10.24
C LYS A 150 3.86 -7.40 -9.18
N LYS A 151 5.20 -7.36 -9.25
CA LYS A 151 6.03 -6.62 -8.30
C LYS A 151 5.80 -5.10 -8.42
N ILE A 152 5.67 -4.57 -9.64
CA ILE A 152 5.30 -3.16 -9.86
C ILE A 152 3.94 -2.84 -9.22
N ALA A 153 2.93 -3.68 -9.45
CA ALA A 153 1.59 -3.49 -8.89
C ALA A 153 1.58 -3.50 -7.36
N SER A 154 2.31 -4.43 -6.71
CA SER A 154 2.45 -4.44 -5.23
C SER A 154 3.09 -3.16 -4.71
N VAL A 155 4.21 -2.74 -5.30
CA VAL A 155 4.90 -1.52 -4.83
C VAL A 155 4.01 -0.30 -5.01
N PHE A 156 3.27 -0.16 -6.11
CA PHE A 156 2.32 0.95 -6.28
C PHE A 156 1.15 0.89 -5.31
N LEU A 157 0.66 -0.29 -4.98
CA LEU A 157 -0.41 -0.43 -4.01
C LEU A 157 0.07 0.01 -2.61
N GLU A 158 1.11 -0.63 -2.08
CA GLU A 158 1.56 -0.47 -0.69
C GLU A 158 2.39 0.80 -0.44
N SER A 159 3.19 1.24 -1.42
CA SER A 159 4.05 2.43 -1.28
C SER A 159 3.43 3.72 -1.83
N PHE A 160 2.21 3.66 -2.38
CA PHE A 160 1.55 4.82 -2.97
C PHE A 160 0.04 4.88 -2.68
N LEU A 161 -0.75 3.91 -3.15
CA LEU A 161 -2.23 4.01 -3.07
C LEU A 161 -2.78 3.97 -1.65
N PHE A 162 -2.15 3.19 -0.75
CA PHE A 162 -2.54 3.17 0.67
C PHE A 162 -2.46 4.56 1.34
N TYR A 163 -1.63 5.47 0.82
CA TYR A 163 -1.38 6.75 1.43
C TYR A 163 -2.51 7.77 1.26
N SER A 164 -3.49 7.54 0.37
CA SER A 164 -4.75 8.31 0.39
C SER A 164 -5.54 8.07 1.68
N GLY A 165 -5.48 6.86 2.22
CA GLY A 165 -6.09 6.48 3.50
C GLY A 165 -5.21 6.84 4.69
N PHE A 166 -3.91 6.52 4.64
CA PHE A 166 -2.99 6.80 5.76
C PHE A 166 -2.80 8.28 6.08
N TRP A 167 -3.13 9.18 5.15
CA TRP A 167 -3.11 10.62 5.42
C TRP A 167 -4.00 11.01 6.61
N LEU A 168 -5.22 10.47 6.70
CA LEU A 168 -6.20 10.88 7.71
C LEU A 168 -5.80 10.59 9.17
N PRO A 169 -5.36 9.37 9.56
CA PRO A 169 -4.90 9.14 10.93
C PRO A 169 -3.65 9.97 11.26
N MET A 170 -2.78 10.27 10.29
CA MET A 170 -1.65 11.18 10.49
C MET A 170 -2.11 12.63 10.68
N TYR A 171 -3.11 13.06 9.91
CA TYR A 171 -3.75 14.37 10.07
C TYR A 171 -4.36 14.53 11.46
N PHE A 172 -5.13 13.56 11.95
CA PHE A 172 -5.68 13.61 13.31
C PHE A 172 -4.58 13.60 14.37
N SER A 173 -3.54 12.78 14.19
CA SER A 173 -2.43 12.73 15.13
C SER A 173 -1.69 14.06 15.23
N SER A 174 -1.50 14.78 14.12
CA SER A 174 -0.90 16.12 14.11
C SER A 174 -1.70 17.16 14.93
N ARG A 175 -2.96 16.86 15.24
CA ARG A 175 -3.89 17.68 16.03
C ARG A 175 -4.17 17.12 17.41
N GLY A 176 -3.39 16.12 17.84
CA GLY A 176 -3.57 15.46 19.14
C GLY A 176 -4.87 14.65 19.25
N LYS A 177 -5.48 14.26 18.11
CA LYS A 177 -6.66 13.40 18.05
C LYS A 177 -6.28 12.00 17.56
N LEU A 178 -6.99 10.98 18.07
CA LEU A 178 -6.84 9.58 17.68
C LEU A 178 -5.37 9.10 17.66
N THR A 179 -4.60 9.47 18.69
CA THR A 179 -3.14 9.26 18.68
C THR A 179 -2.77 7.78 18.78
N ASN A 180 -3.55 6.97 19.51
CA ASN A 180 -3.29 5.53 19.64
C ASN A 180 -3.64 4.80 18.34
N THR A 181 -4.71 5.22 17.67
CA THR A 181 -5.08 4.76 16.32
C THR A 181 -3.97 5.09 15.34
N ALA A 182 -3.43 6.31 15.39
CA ALA A 182 -2.29 6.69 14.56
C ALA A 182 -1.02 5.89 14.89
N ASP A 183 -0.76 5.56 16.16
CA ASP A 183 0.35 4.68 16.54
C ASP A 183 0.21 3.28 15.94
N LEU A 184 -1.00 2.72 15.93
CA LEU A 184 -1.28 1.45 15.24
C LEU A 184 -1.02 1.58 13.73
N ILE A 185 -1.51 2.63 13.08
CA ILE A 185 -1.26 2.85 11.65
C ILE A 185 0.23 3.08 11.35
N ARG A 186 1.01 3.68 12.26
CA ARG A 186 2.48 3.78 12.11
C ARG A 186 3.17 2.43 12.09
N LEU A 187 2.64 1.43 12.80
CA LEU A 187 3.16 0.06 12.75
C LEU A 187 2.95 -0.54 11.36
N ILE A 188 1.77 -0.37 10.77
CA ILE A 188 1.48 -0.76 9.37
C ILE A 188 2.44 -0.05 8.42
N ILE A 189 2.51 1.29 8.46
CA ILE A 189 3.39 2.09 7.59
C ILE A 189 4.85 1.64 7.69
N ARG A 190 5.33 1.29 8.89
CA ARG A 190 6.70 0.81 9.10
C ARG A 190 6.94 -0.52 8.38
N ASP A 191 5.95 -1.42 8.39
CA ASP A 191 6.05 -2.71 7.72
C ASP A 191 5.95 -2.54 6.20
N GLU A 192 4.98 -1.76 5.71
CA GLU A 192 4.79 -1.45 4.29
C GLU A 192 5.99 -0.74 3.65
N ALA A 193 6.68 0.13 4.40
CA ALA A 193 7.91 0.76 3.94
C ALA A 193 9.01 -0.30 3.68
N VAL A 194 9.04 -1.39 4.45
CA VAL A 194 9.96 -2.51 4.25
C VAL A 194 9.48 -3.42 3.12
N HIS A 195 8.16 -3.66 2.99
CA HIS A 195 7.58 -4.45 1.91
C HIS A 195 7.89 -3.82 0.55
N GLY A 196 7.54 -2.54 0.37
CA GLY A 196 7.81 -1.79 -0.85
C GLY A 196 9.30 -1.75 -1.21
N TYR A 197 10.17 -1.56 -0.22
CA TYR A 197 11.62 -1.61 -0.41
C TYR A 197 12.08 -2.99 -0.89
N TYR A 198 11.66 -4.07 -0.22
CA TYR A 198 12.14 -5.41 -0.52
C TYR A 198 11.62 -5.93 -1.85
N ILE A 199 10.32 -5.74 -2.14
CA ILE A 199 9.70 -6.12 -3.41
C ILE A 199 10.33 -5.29 -4.55
N GLY A 200 10.54 -3.99 -4.34
CA GLY A 200 11.22 -3.11 -5.30
C GLY A 200 12.67 -3.51 -5.56
N TYR A 201 13.42 -3.89 -4.52
CA TYR A 201 14.77 -4.45 -4.64
C TYR A 201 14.76 -5.75 -5.48
N LYS A 202 13.87 -6.69 -5.17
CA LYS A 202 13.74 -7.95 -5.93
C LYS A 202 13.28 -7.72 -7.38
N TYR A 203 12.47 -6.70 -7.63
CA TYR A 203 12.15 -6.24 -8.98
C TYR A 203 13.42 -5.82 -9.74
N GLN A 204 14.26 -4.98 -9.14
CA GLN A 204 15.54 -4.55 -9.74
C GLN A 204 16.50 -5.73 -9.97
N LYS A 205 16.60 -6.68 -9.04
CA LYS A 205 17.38 -7.93 -9.22
C LYS A 205 16.88 -8.77 -10.39
N ASN A 206 15.57 -8.79 -10.63
CA ASN A 206 15.00 -9.47 -11.79
C ASN A 206 15.27 -8.71 -13.10
N LEU A 207 15.31 -7.38 -13.08
CA LEU A 207 15.70 -6.57 -14.24
C LEU A 207 17.12 -6.85 -14.71
N GLU A 208 18.05 -7.19 -13.82
CA GLU A 208 19.43 -7.55 -14.17
C GLU A 208 19.51 -8.69 -15.21
N LYS A 209 18.50 -9.57 -15.24
CA LYS A 209 18.49 -10.81 -16.04
C LYS A 209 17.75 -10.71 -17.37
N ILE A 210 17.17 -9.56 -17.69
CA ILE A 210 16.36 -9.37 -18.91
C ILE A 210 17.02 -8.38 -19.89
N SER A 211 16.56 -8.40 -21.14
CA SER A 211 17.09 -7.54 -22.20
C SER A 211 16.77 -6.05 -21.98
N GLN A 212 17.58 -5.16 -22.53
CA GLN A 212 17.32 -3.71 -22.46
C GLN A 212 15.96 -3.33 -23.04
N ALA A 213 15.57 -3.95 -24.17
CA ALA A 213 14.24 -3.72 -24.78
C ALA A 213 13.10 -4.03 -23.79
N ARG A 214 13.23 -5.13 -23.03
CA ARG A 214 12.24 -5.49 -22.02
C ARG A 214 12.25 -4.55 -20.82
N ARG A 215 13.41 -4.00 -20.43
CA ARG A 215 13.49 -2.98 -19.38
C ARG A 215 12.76 -1.70 -19.78
N GLU A 216 12.94 -1.23 -21.01
CA GLU A 216 12.21 -0.05 -21.50
C GLU A 216 10.70 -0.30 -21.59
N GLU A 217 10.28 -1.50 -22.02
CA GLU A 217 8.86 -1.89 -22.01
C GLU A 217 8.27 -1.84 -20.60
N LEU A 218 8.96 -2.42 -19.61
CA LEU A 218 8.50 -2.42 -18.22
C LEU A 218 8.54 -1.03 -17.58
N LYS A 219 9.47 -0.18 -17.99
CA LYS A 219 9.51 1.22 -17.59
C LYS A 219 8.28 1.96 -18.11
N SER A 220 7.99 1.85 -19.41
CA SER A 220 6.77 2.44 -20.00
C SER A 220 5.53 1.93 -19.28
N PHE A 221 5.41 0.62 -19.11
CA PHE A 221 4.31 0.00 -18.38
C PHE A 221 4.15 0.54 -16.96
N ALA A 222 5.25 0.71 -16.21
CA ALA A 222 5.20 1.24 -14.85
C ALA A 222 4.67 2.68 -14.82
N PHE A 223 5.08 3.54 -15.76
CA PHE A 223 4.55 4.91 -15.84
C PHE A 223 3.08 4.93 -16.28
N ASP A 224 2.70 4.11 -17.26
CA ASP A 224 1.31 4.02 -17.74
C ASP A 224 0.38 3.53 -16.62
N LEU A 225 0.77 2.46 -15.91
CA LEU A 225 0.00 1.93 -14.77
C LEU A 225 -0.07 2.93 -13.61
N LEU A 226 1.03 3.63 -13.31
CA LEU A 226 1.04 4.65 -12.27
C LEU A 226 0.05 5.78 -12.59
N LEU A 227 0.01 6.25 -13.83
CA LEU A 227 -0.91 7.30 -14.25
C LEU A 227 -2.37 6.82 -14.22
N GLU A 228 -2.66 5.59 -14.67
CA GLU A 228 -4.01 5.00 -14.56
C GLU A 228 -4.46 4.92 -13.10
N LEU A 229 -3.60 4.38 -12.22
CA LEU A 229 -3.90 4.26 -10.80
C LEU A 229 -4.03 5.63 -10.13
N TYR A 230 -3.17 6.60 -10.49
CA TYR A 230 -3.24 7.96 -9.96
C TYR A 230 -4.54 8.66 -10.36
N ASP A 231 -4.95 8.62 -11.63
CA ASP A 231 -6.20 9.22 -12.10
C ASP A 231 -7.43 8.61 -11.40
N ASN A 232 -7.40 7.29 -11.14
CA ASN A 232 -8.42 6.63 -10.34
C ASN A 232 -8.38 7.05 -8.86
N GLU A 233 -7.18 7.21 -8.29
CA GLU A 233 -6.99 7.59 -6.90
C GLU A 233 -7.42 9.03 -6.61
N LEU A 234 -7.29 9.93 -7.60
CA LEU A 234 -7.82 11.29 -7.53
C LEU A 234 -9.35 11.27 -7.40
N GLN A 235 -10.04 10.43 -8.20
CA GLN A 235 -11.49 10.26 -8.10
C GLN A 235 -11.89 9.65 -6.76
N TYR A 236 -11.18 8.62 -6.30
CA TYR A 236 -11.42 8.04 -4.98
C TYR A 236 -11.25 9.08 -3.86
N THR A 237 -10.20 9.90 -3.94
CA THR A 237 -9.92 10.96 -2.97
C THR A 237 -11.03 12.01 -2.98
N ASP A 238 -11.47 12.45 -4.15
CA ASP A 238 -12.55 13.43 -4.29
C ASP A 238 -13.88 12.90 -3.74
N GLU A 239 -14.20 11.62 -3.95
CA GLU A 239 -15.40 10.99 -3.38
C GLU A 239 -15.31 10.83 -1.86
N LEU A 240 -14.15 10.37 -1.36
CA LEU A 240 -13.96 10.07 0.05
C LEU A 240 -13.93 11.35 0.91
N TYR A 241 -13.19 12.37 0.45
CA TYR A 241 -12.95 13.61 1.17
C TYR A 241 -13.88 14.77 0.76
N ALA A 242 -14.91 14.54 -0.06
CA ALA A 242 -15.81 15.55 -0.64
C ALA A 242 -16.37 16.57 0.37
N GLU A 243 -16.74 16.10 1.57
CA GLU A 243 -17.34 16.91 2.63
C GLU A 243 -16.30 17.54 3.57
N THR A 244 -15.02 17.51 3.19
CA THR A 244 -13.90 18.06 3.95
C THR A 244 -13.03 18.97 3.07
N PRO A 245 -12.28 19.92 3.65
CA PRO A 245 -11.37 20.77 2.89
C PRO A 245 -10.01 20.10 2.61
N TRP A 246 -9.91 18.77 2.66
CA TRP A 246 -8.63 18.05 2.72
C TRP A 246 -8.20 17.38 1.41
N SER A 247 -9.04 17.37 0.37
CA SER A 247 -8.73 16.67 -0.88
C SER A 247 -7.38 17.09 -1.47
N ASP A 248 -7.09 18.39 -1.54
CA ASP A 248 -5.82 18.90 -2.10
C ASP A 248 -4.60 18.43 -1.31
N ASP A 249 -4.67 18.44 0.03
CA ASP A 249 -3.58 17.95 0.90
C ASP A 249 -3.32 16.45 0.69
N VAL A 250 -4.38 15.67 0.49
CA VAL A 250 -4.28 14.23 0.21
C VAL A 250 -3.68 13.99 -1.18
N LYS A 251 -4.09 14.76 -2.19
CA LYS A 251 -3.54 14.69 -3.56
C LYS A 251 -2.05 15.02 -3.59
N ALA A 252 -1.62 16.06 -2.87
CA ALA A 252 -0.20 16.38 -2.73
C ALA A 252 0.58 15.25 -2.04
N PHE A 253 0.00 14.63 -1.01
CA PHE A 253 0.59 13.50 -0.30
C PHE A 253 0.69 12.24 -1.16
N LEU A 254 -0.30 11.99 -2.03
CA LEU A 254 -0.27 10.93 -3.04
C LEU A 254 0.91 11.10 -3.99
N CYS A 255 1.14 12.30 -4.52
CA CYS A 255 2.27 12.55 -5.43
C CYS A 255 3.63 12.33 -4.76
N TYR A 256 3.76 12.72 -3.49
CA TYR A 256 4.97 12.44 -2.70
C TYR A 256 5.24 10.94 -2.58
N ASN A 257 4.22 10.14 -2.28
CA ASN A 257 4.36 8.69 -2.11
C ASN A 257 4.50 7.95 -3.44
N ALA A 258 3.88 8.44 -4.53
CA ALA A 258 4.11 7.92 -5.88
C ALA A 258 5.59 7.98 -6.28
N ASN A 259 6.29 9.07 -5.93
CA ASN A 259 7.73 9.15 -6.13
C ASN A 259 8.51 8.14 -5.28
N LYS A 260 8.08 7.88 -4.04
CA LYS A 260 8.71 6.86 -3.20
C LYS A 260 8.55 5.46 -3.80
N ALA A 261 7.37 5.15 -4.33
CA ALA A 261 7.10 3.89 -5.02
C ALA A 261 7.98 3.73 -6.27
N LEU A 262 8.14 4.77 -7.08
CA LEU A 262 9.06 4.78 -8.22
C LEU A 262 10.52 4.56 -7.79
N MET A 263 10.97 5.25 -6.75
CA MET A 263 12.33 5.09 -6.20
C MET A 263 12.59 3.65 -5.73
N ASN A 264 11.62 3.00 -5.09
CA ASN A 264 11.72 1.60 -4.69
C ASN A 264 11.93 0.66 -5.90
N LEU A 265 11.29 0.97 -7.03
CA LEU A 265 11.46 0.23 -8.30
C LEU A 265 12.73 0.60 -9.08
N GLY A 266 13.51 1.57 -8.61
CA GLY A 266 14.73 2.05 -9.27
C GLY A 266 14.46 3.05 -10.40
N TYR A 267 13.31 3.71 -10.39
CA TYR A 267 12.94 4.75 -11.34
C TYR A 267 13.08 6.16 -10.77
N GLU A 268 13.24 7.12 -11.68
CA GLU A 268 13.29 8.53 -11.33
C GLU A 268 11.92 9.05 -10.86
N PRO A 269 11.89 10.05 -9.96
CA PRO A 269 10.66 10.70 -9.53
C PRO A 269 9.92 11.33 -10.71
N LEU A 270 8.61 11.11 -10.78
CA LEU A 270 7.76 11.73 -11.80
C LEU A 270 7.27 13.11 -11.36
N PHE A 271 6.84 13.23 -10.10
CA PHE A 271 6.22 14.42 -9.58
C PHE A 271 7.27 15.38 -9.01
N SER A 272 7.64 16.41 -9.77
CA SER A 272 8.54 17.46 -9.32
C SER A 272 7.91 18.35 -8.24
N ARG A 273 8.69 18.66 -7.19
CA ARG A 273 8.49 19.91 -6.42
C ARG A 273 8.94 21.05 -7.34
N ARG A 274 7.99 21.61 -8.09
CA ARG A 274 8.12 22.70 -9.08
C ARG A 274 9.53 23.31 -9.26
N ASN A 275 10.06 23.22 -10.48
CA ASN A 275 10.65 24.37 -11.17
C ASN A 275 10.21 24.33 -12.64
N GLY A 276 9.74 25.47 -13.16
CA GLY A 276 9.03 25.57 -14.42
C GLY A 276 9.82 25.08 -15.62
N GLY A 277 9.38 23.96 -16.19
CA GLY A 277 9.82 23.44 -17.49
C GLY A 277 8.62 22.87 -18.24
N SER A 278 8.57 23.08 -19.55
CA SER A 278 7.45 22.68 -20.39
C SER A 278 7.44 21.17 -20.63
N GLU A 279 6.40 20.48 -20.17
CA GLU A 279 6.16 19.06 -20.49
C GLU A 279 4.76 18.81 -21.06
N SER A 280 4.59 17.61 -21.64
CA SER A 280 3.49 17.17 -22.51
C SER A 280 2.12 17.13 -21.83
N GLY A 281 1.05 17.10 -22.64
CA GLY A 281 -0.33 17.38 -22.22
C GLY A 281 -0.90 16.51 -21.08
N ASN A 282 -0.56 15.22 -21.01
CA ASN A 282 -1.05 14.33 -19.94
C ASN A 282 -0.34 14.60 -18.61
N LEU A 283 0.96 14.90 -18.63
CA LEU A 283 1.74 15.22 -17.44
C LEU A 283 1.27 16.54 -16.80
N ARG A 284 0.83 17.52 -17.60
CA ARG A 284 0.33 18.82 -17.09
C ARG A 284 -0.84 18.71 -16.13
N ARG A 285 -1.74 17.73 -16.31
CA ARG A 285 -2.90 17.53 -15.43
C ARG A 285 -2.46 16.98 -14.08
N ALA A 286 -1.64 15.93 -14.10
CA ALA A 286 -1.08 15.32 -12.89
C ALA A 286 -0.23 16.34 -12.09
N PHE A 287 0.53 17.21 -12.76
CA PHE A 287 1.26 18.29 -12.10
C PHE A 287 0.39 19.44 -11.57
N ALA A 288 -0.83 19.63 -12.08
CA ALA A 288 -1.71 20.70 -11.62
C ALA A 288 -2.37 20.39 -10.28
N GLU A 289 -2.58 19.09 -9.98
CA GLU A 289 -3.27 18.60 -8.79
C GLU A 289 -2.31 18.25 -7.62
N CYS A 290 -1.00 18.14 -7.87
CA CYS A 290 0.04 17.99 -6.84
C CYS A 290 0.50 19.34 -6.21
N ARG A 291 -0.36 20.36 -6.19
CA ARG A 291 0.01 21.74 -5.76
C ARG A 291 -0.10 21.95 -4.26
#